data_AF-A0A4Y2P6N1-F1
#
_entry.id   AF-A0A4Y2P6N1-F1
#
_cell.length_a   1.000
_cell.length_b   1.000
_cell.length_c   1.000
_cell.angle_alpha   90.00
_cell.angle_beta   90.00
_cell.angle_gamma   90.00
#
_symmetry.space_group_name_H-M   'P 1'
#
loop_
_entity.id
_entity.type
_entity.pdbx_description
1 polymer ?
#
loop_
_entity_poly.entity_id
_entity_poly.type
_entity_poly.pdbx_seq_one_letter_code
_entity_poly.pdbx_strand_id
1 'polypeptide(L)'
;MPLVAFNSIECQLRGTVPTNLTCDQKYILDICTAISSGVRSSVLVKRQPGTLNLARWLTTANRILRLYISTSDPSNELITLLVFILRVYGPSWFRIKVHHSIKHDARHLWHFISLSRYLPRKYRDIIEPIISRNAYFAAPENTLLAMLTASDAILEPLQLGEL
;
A
#
# COMPACT_ATOMS: atom_id res chain seq x y z
N MET A 1 14.34 -20.90 1.43
CA MET A 1 14.86 -20.01 2.50
C MET A 1 14.27 -20.47 3.82
N PRO A 2 15.08 -20.61 4.89
CA PRO A 2 14.57 -20.94 6.22
C PRO A 2 13.76 -19.77 6.80
N LEU A 3 12.70 -20.08 7.54
CA LEU A 3 11.92 -19.11 8.30
C LEU A 3 12.59 -18.89 9.65
N VAL A 4 12.97 -17.65 9.94
CA VAL A 4 13.51 -17.28 11.24
C VAL A 4 12.40 -16.70 12.12
N ALA A 5 12.65 -16.55 13.42
CA ALA A 5 11.70 -15.90 14.32
C ALA A 5 11.62 -14.43 13.97
N PHE A 6 10.40 -13.93 13.80
CA PHE A 6 10.16 -12.54 13.47
C PHE A 6 9.08 -11.97 14.39
N ASN A 7 9.19 -10.68 14.69
CA ASN A 7 8.21 -9.96 15.49
C ASN A 7 7.01 -9.57 14.62
N SER A 8 5.83 -9.51 15.25
CA SER A 8 4.64 -8.99 14.60
C SER A 8 4.73 -7.48 14.43
N ILE A 9 4.25 -6.98 13.29
CA ILE A 9 4.21 -5.55 12.98
C ILE A 9 2.83 -5.20 12.47
N GLU A 10 2.23 -4.18 13.07
CA GLU A 10 0.89 -3.72 12.68
C GLU A 10 0.86 -3.29 11.21
N CYS A 11 -0.11 -3.85 10.48
CA CYS A 11 -0.38 -3.53 9.09
C CYS A 11 -1.72 -2.81 8.93
N GLN A 12 -1.74 -1.80 8.07
CA GLN A 12 -2.94 -0.98 7.83
C GLN A 12 -3.77 -1.48 6.65
N LEU A 13 -3.65 -2.76 6.29
CA LEU A 13 -4.52 -3.41 5.30
C LEU A 13 -5.93 -3.56 5.88
N ARG A 14 -6.67 -2.46 5.96
CA ARG A 14 -8.09 -2.42 6.31
C ARG A 14 -8.88 -2.17 5.03
N GLY A 15 -9.63 -3.16 4.57
CA GLY A 15 -10.46 -3.04 3.37
C GLY A 15 -10.79 -4.39 2.74
N THR A 16 -11.67 -4.36 1.74
CA THR A 16 -12.04 -5.51 0.94
C THR A 16 -10.83 -6.03 0.18
N VAL A 17 -10.44 -7.28 0.44
CA VAL A 17 -9.39 -7.95 -0.32
C VAL A 17 -9.88 -8.15 -1.77
N PRO A 18 -9.14 -7.71 -2.80
CA PRO A 18 -9.54 -7.98 -4.18
C PRO A 18 -9.64 -9.48 -4.43
N THR A 19 -10.69 -9.93 -5.11
CA THR A 19 -10.89 -11.35 -5.45
C THR A 19 -9.98 -11.80 -6.61
N ASN A 20 -9.63 -10.88 -7.51
CA ASN A 20 -8.85 -11.16 -8.73
C ASN A 20 -7.38 -10.75 -8.58
N LEU A 21 -6.63 -11.42 -7.70
CA LEU A 21 -5.20 -11.20 -7.49
C LEU A 21 -4.33 -12.19 -8.27
N THR A 22 -3.24 -11.69 -8.88
CA THR A 22 -2.19 -12.54 -9.46
C THR A 22 -1.40 -13.25 -8.36
N CYS A 23 -0.60 -14.26 -8.72
CA CYS A 23 0.23 -15.02 -7.76
C CYS A 23 1.13 -14.11 -6.90
N ASP A 24 1.78 -13.12 -7.51
CA ASP A 24 2.68 -12.20 -6.79
C ASP A 24 1.93 -11.25 -5.85
N GLN A 25 0.72 -10.83 -6.24
CA GLN A 25 -0.12 -9.96 -5.42
C GLN A 25 -0.71 -10.71 -4.23
N LYS A 26 -1.15 -11.96 -4.45
CA LYS A 26 -1.55 -12.87 -3.36
C LYS A 26 -0.37 -13.12 -2.41
N TYR A 27 0.83 -13.27 -2.94
CA TYR A 27 2.01 -13.47 -2.11
C TYR A 27 2.29 -12.27 -1.19
N ILE A 28 2.22 -11.02 -1.68
CA ILE A 28 2.32 -9.83 -0.81
C ILE A 28 1.24 -9.85 0.27
N LEU A 29 -0.01 -10.12 -0.11
CA LEU A 29 -1.10 -10.11 0.85
C LEU A 29 -0.87 -11.15 1.96
N ASP A 30 -0.52 -12.37 1.57
CA ASP A 30 -0.30 -13.48 2.49
C ASP A 30 0.90 -13.21 3.42
N ILE A 31 2.01 -12.68 2.91
CA ILE A 31 3.19 -12.38 3.73
C ILE A 31 2.96 -11.19 4.66
N CYS A 32 2.28 -10.13 4.20
CA CYS A 32 1.90 -9.01 5.07
C CYS A 32 0.98 -9.48 6.20
N THR A 33 0.03 -10.37 5.90
CA THR A 33 -0.89 -10.95 6.89
C THR A 33 -0.16 -11.84 7.90
N ALA A 34 0.79 -12.66 7.43
CA ALA A 34 1.62 -13.50 8.31
C ALA A 34 2.52 -12.67 9.23
N ILE A 35 3.16 -11.62 8.71
CA ILE A 35 3.96 -10.70 9.52
C ILE A 35 3.09 -9.95 10.53
N SER A 36 1.89 -9.54 10.14
CA SER A 36 0.98 -8.82 11.04
C SER A 36 0.44 -9.69 12.17
N SER A 37 0.13 -10.95 11.87
CA SER A 37 -0.36 -11.91 12.85
C SER A 37 0.75 -12.55 13.69
N GLY A 38 2.01 -12.42 13.28
CA GLY A 38 3.15 -13.13 13.88
C GLY A 38 3.13 -14.64 13.62
N VAL A 39 2.17 -15.14 12.82
CA VAL A 39 2.02 -16.57 12.54
C VAL A 39 2.92 -16.98 11.38
N ARG A 40 3.77 -17.97 11.64
CA ARG A 40 4.59 -18.59 10.58
C ARG A 40 3.72 -19.46 9.68
N SER A 41 3.59 -19.06 8.42
CA SER A 41 2.92 -19.88 7.41
C SER A 41 3.91 -20.76 6.66
N SER A 42 3.74 -22.08 6.77
CA SER A 42 4.51 -23.08 6.03
C SER A 42 4.31 -22.97 4.51
N VAL A 43 3.18 -22.39 4.06
CA VAL A 43 2.87 -22.13 2.65
C VAL A 43 3.77 -21.04 2.07
N LEU A 44 4.12 -20.03 2.87
CA LEU A 44 5.00 -18.93 2.44
C LEU A 44 6.45 -19.38 2.20
N VAL A 45 6.91 -20.41 2.92
CA VAL A 45 8.24 -21.01 2.76
C VAL A 45 8.42 -21.65 1.40
N LYS A 46 7.36 -22.31 0.91
CA LYS A 46 7.39 -23.13 -0.30
C LYS A 46 7.11 -22.33 -1.56
N ARG A 47 6.49 -21.16 -1.46
CA ARG A 47 6.26 -20.31 -2.64
C ARG A 47 7.60 -19.76 -3.14
N GLN A 48 7.78 -19.74 -4.45
CA GLN A 48 8.84 -18.98 -5.10
C GLN A 48 8.30 -17.61 -5.52
N PRO A 49 9.13 -16.55 -5.54
CA PRO A 49 8.72 -15.28 -6.13
C PRO A 49 8.48 -15.52 -7.62
N GLY A 50 7.37 -15.02 -8.17
CA GLY A 50 7.09 -15.14 -9.59
C GLY A 50 8.12 -14.40 -10.46
N THR A 51 8.03 -14.62 -11.76
CA THR A 51 8.85 -13.94 -12.77
C THR A 51 8.71 -12.41 -12.64
N LEU A 52 9.83 -11.69 -12.82
CA LEU A 52 9.86 -10.23 -12.78
C LEU A 52 8.80 -9.65 -13.73
N ASN A 53 7.85 -8.87 -13.19
CA ASN A 53 6.80 -8.19 -13.94
C ASN A 53 7.04 -6.66 -13.92
N LEU A 54 6.33 -5.92 -14.78
CA LEU A 54 6.37 -4.47 -14.97
C LEU A 54 6.16 -3.66 -13.67
N ALA A 55 5.53 -4.23 -12.66
CA ALA A 55 5.38 -3.61 -11.34
C ALA A 55 6.68 -3.73 -10.52
N ARG A 56 7.74 -3.04 -10.95
CA ARG A 56 9.08 -3.05 -10.33
C ARG A 56 9.04 -2.92 -8.81
N TRP A 57 8.16 -2.05 -8.31
CA TRP A 57 8.06 -1.78 -6.88
C TRP A 57 7.36 -2.90 -6.08
N LEU A 58 6.40 -3.64 -6.69
CA LEU A 58 5.77 -4.80 -6.06
C LEU A 58 6.80 -5.92 -5.84
N THR A 59 7.66 -6.16 -6.83
CA THR A 59 8.77 -7.11 -6.70
C THR A 59 9.76 -6.67 -5.63
N THR A 60 10.12 -5.39 -5.56
CA THR A 60 11.01 -4.87 -4.52
C THR A 60 10.43 -5.06 -3.13
N ALA A 61 9.15 -4.71 -2.92
CA ALA A 61 8.46 -4.92 -1.64
C ALA A 61 8.44 -6.41 -1.27
N ASN A 62 8.14 -7.30 -2.22
CA ASN A 62 8.21 -8.75 -2.04
C ASN A 62 9.58 -9.24 -1.57
N ARG A 63 10.66 -8.72 -2.16
CA ARG A 63 12.02 -9.08 -1.78
C ARG A 63 12.38 -8.58 -0.39
N ILE A 64 11.96 -7.37 -0.02
CA ILE A 64 12.18 -6.81 1.34
C ILE A 64 11.44 -7.63 2.40
N LEU A 65 10.16 -7.96 2.15
CA LEU A 65 9.35 -8.79 3.06
C LEU A 65 9.98 -10.18 3.25
N ARG A 66 10.46 -10.78 2.16
CA ARG A 66 11.21 -12.05 2.18
C ARG A 66 12.51 -11.96 2.94
N LEU A 67 13.25 -10.88 2.75
CA LEU A 67 14.53 -10.67 3.43
C LEU A 67 14.29 -10.67 4.94
N TYR A 68 13.32 -9.88 5.42
CA TYR A 68 12.98 -9.80 6.84
C TYR A 68 12.66 -11.15 7.48
N ILE A 69 11.77 -11.96 6.89
CA ILE A 69 11.37 -13.26 7.47
C ILE A 69 12.50 -14.31 7.48
N SER A 70 13.59 -14.04 6.76
CA SER A 70 14.77 -14.89 6.68
C SER A 70 15.99 -14.32 7.39
N THR A 71 15.84 -13.20 8.08
CA THR A 71 16.91 -12.57 8.87
C THR A 71 16.60 -12.72 10.36
N SER A 72 17.51 -13.33 11.12
CA SER A 72 17.38 -13.48 12.58
C SER A 72 17.43 -12.16 13.33
N ASP A 73 18.30 -11.26 12.89
CA ASP A 73 18.55 -9.96 13.50
C ASP A 73 18.48 -8.87 12.42
N PRO A 74 17.25 -8.43 12.06
CA PRO A 74 17.07 -7.46 10.98
C PRO A 74 17.53 -6.07 11.40
N SER A 75 18.25 -5.38 10.51
CA SER A 75 18.71 -4.01 10.78
C SER A 75 17.54 -3.03 10.95
N ASN A 76 17.78 -1.92 11.64
CA ASN A 76 16.78 -0.87 11.84
C ASN A 76 16.26 -0.28 10.51
N GLU A 77 17.11 -0.23 9.48
CA GLU A 77 16.75 0.22 8.14
C GLU A 77 15.80 -0.78 7.47
N LEU A 78 16.08 -2.08 7.60
CA LEU A 78 15.20 -3.14 7.08
C LEU A 78 13.84 -3.13 7.78
N ILE A 79 13.83 -2.98 9.10
CA ILE A 79 12.59 -2.84 9.89
C ILE A 79 11.83 -1.58 9.45
N THR A 80 12.52 -0.45 9.25
CA THR A 80 11.89 0.80 8.79
C THR A 80 11.20 0.60 7.43
N LEU A 81 11.89 0.00 6.46
CA LEU A 81 11.33 -0.28 5.13
C LEU A 81 10.14 -1.24 5.20
N LEU A 82 10.24 -2.27 6.04
CA LEU A 82 9.15 -3.21 6.28
C LEU A 82 7.91 -2.51 6.85
N VAL A 83 8.09 -1.70 7.91
CA VAL A 83 6.99 -0.93 8.51
C VAL A 83 6.36 0.00 7.47
N PHE A 84 7.17 0.65 6.63
CA PHE A 84 6.65 1.46 5.52
C PHE A 84 5.83 0.64 4.51
N ILE A 85 6.29 -0.57 4.17
CA ILE A 85 5.55 -1.47 3.28
C ILE A 85 4.19 -1.86 3.90
N LEU A 86 4.18 -2.23 5.17
CA LEU A 86 2.97 -2.70 5.86
C LEU A 86 1.98 -1.57 6.17
N ARG A 87 2.48 -0.37 6.48
CA ARG A 87 1.64 0.76 6.89
C ARG A 87 1.26 1.69 5.78
N VAL A 88 2.08 1.84 4.72
CA VAL A 88 1.84 2.84 3.67
C VAL A 88 1.66 2.17 2.31
N TYR A 89 2.68 1.47 1.83
CA TYR A 89 2.70 1.02 0.44
C TYR A 89 1.67 -0.07 0.15
N GLY A 90 1.65 -1.15 0.94
CA GLY A 90 0.70 -2.25 0.77
C GLY A 90 -0.75 -1.77 0.77
N PRO A 91 -1.21 -1.10 1.84
CA PRO A 91 -2.56 -0.54 1.92
C PRO A 91 -2.92 0.35 0.71
N SER A 92 -2.03 1.27 0.32
CA SER A 92 -2.26 2.15 -0.83
C SER A 92 -2.38 1.37 -2.14
N TRP A 93 -1.49 0.39 -2.36
CA TRP A 93 -1.49 -0.42 -3.57
C TRP A 93 -2.76 -1.27 -3.71
N PHE A 94 -3.20 -1.93 -2.64
CA PHE A 94 -4.43 -2.72 -2.66
C PHE A 94 -5.67 -1.83 -2.83
N ARG A 95 -5.69 -0.64 -2.22
CA ARG A 95 -6.78 0.32 -2.40
C ARG A 95 -6.93 0.75 -3.85
N ILE A 96 -5.82 1.02 -4.55
CA ILE A 96 -5.82 1.30 -5.99
C ILE A 96 -6.32 0.08 -6.78
N LYS A 97 -5.89 -1.13 -6.40
CA LYS A 97 -6.31 -2.37 -7.07
C LYS A 97 -7.83 -2.60 -6.98
N VAL A 98 -8.45 -2.30 -5.83
CA VAL A 98 -9.92 -2.37 -5.66
C VAL A 98 -10.60 -1.25 -6.45
N HIS A 99 -10.14 -0.02 -6.27
CA HIS A 99 -10.78 1.18 -6.82
C HIS A 99 -9.93 1.81 -7.94
N HIS A 100 -9.77 1.09 -9.04
CA HIS A 100 -8.85 1.46 -10.13
C HIS A 100 -9.38 2.56 -11.07
N SER A 101 -10.62 3.04 -10.85
CA SER A 101 -11.20 4.12 -11.65
C SER A 101 -10.56 5.47 -11.30
N ILE A 102 -10.27 6.27 -12.32
CA ILE A 102 -9.63 7.60 -12.21
C ILE A 102 -10.34 8.54 -11.23
N LYS A 103 -11.65 8.38 -11.05
CA LYS A 103 -12.45 9.15 -10.08
C LYS A 103 -11.98 9.01 -8.62
N HIS A 104 -11.17 8.01 -8.33
CA HIS A 104 -10.60 7.77 -7.01
C HIS A 104 -9.15 8.21 -6.87
N ASP A 105 -8.48 8.67 -7.94
CA ASP A 105 -7.03 8.88 -7.96
C ASP A 105 -6.58 9.98 -6.98
N ALA A 106 -7.30 11.11 -6.92
CA ALA A 106 -7.04 12.15 -5.92
C ALA A 106 -7.16 11.61 -4.48
N ARG A 107 -8.13 10.72 -4.23
CA ARG A 107 -8.34 10.07 -2.94
C ARG A 107 -7.22 9.07 -2.62
N HIS A 108 -6.68 8.38 -3.63
CA HIS A 108 -5.54 7.46 -3.46
C HIS A 108 -4.27 8.21 -3.08
N LEU A 109 -3.99 9.33 -3.74
CA LEU A 109 -2.85 10.17 -3.40
C LEU A 109 -2.99 10.74 -1.98
N TRP A 110 -4.17 11.28 -1.64
CA TRP A 110 -4.45 11.77 -0.29
C TRP A 110 -4.30 10.67 0.77
N HIS A 111 -4.77 9.45 0.47
CA HIS A 111 -4.61 8.32 1.36
C HIS A 111 -3.13 7.99 1.59
N PHE A 112 -2.34 7.88 0.52
CA PHE A 112 -0.90 7.64 0.61
C PHE A 112 -0.20 8.70 1.47
N ILE A 113 -0.49 10.00 1.23
CA ILE A 113 0.04 11.11 2.03
C ILE A 113 -0.35 10.93 3.50
N SER A 114 -1.64 10.68 3.77
CA SER A 114 -2.17 10.52 5.12
C SER A 114 -1.49 9.37 5.87
N LEU A 115 -1.30 8.22 5.21
CA LEU A 115 -0.59 7.09 5.79
C LEU A 115 0.88 7.38 6.02
N SER A 116 1.53 8.19 5.18
CA SER A 116 2.95 8.51 5.35
C SER A 116 3.25 9.48 6.50
N ARG A 117 2.25 10.17 7.06
CA ARG A 117 2.44 11.20 8.10
C ARG A 117 3.02 10.69 9.42
N TYR A 118 2.90 9.40 9.74
CA TYR A 118 3.51 8.85 10.96
C TYR A 118 5.04 8.84 10.90
N LEU A 119 5.63 8.98 9.70
CA LEU A 119 7.08 8.86 9.54
C LEU A 119 7.82 9.99 10.27
N PRO A 120 8.96 9.67 10.93
CA PRO A 120 9.89 10.66 11.44
C PRO A 120 10.30 11.68 10.37
N ARG A 121 10.59 12.92 10.79
CA ARG A 121 10.92 14.03 9.90
C ARG A 121 12.03 13.68 8.90
N LYS A 122 13.10 13.02 9.36
CA LYS A 122 14.22 12.55 8.51
C LYS A 122 13.79 11.73 7.29
N TYR A 123 12.71 10.96 7.38
CA TYR A 123 12.19 10.19 6.25
C TYR A 123 11.15 10.97 5.45
N ARG A 124 10.37 11.85 6.12
CA ARG A 124 9.45 12.77 5.44
C ARG A 124 10.19 13.72 4.49
N ASP A 125 11.33 14.25 4.91
CA ASP A 125 12.18 15.12 4.09
C ASP A 125 12.67 14.44 2.80
N ILE A 126 12.70 13.10 2.76
CA ILE A 126 13.05 12.30 1.57
C ILE A 126 11.83 12.07 0.68
N ILE A 127 10.69 11.68 1.26
CA ILE A 127 9.51 11.27 0.47
C ILE A 127 8.68 12.45 -0.02
N GLU A 128 8.57 13.54 0.73
CA GLU A 128 7.69 14.68 0.40
C GLU A 128 8.06 15.32 -0.95
N PRO A 129 9.36 15.57 -1.27
CA PRO A 129 9.76 16.05 -2.59
C PRO A 129 9.46 15.04 -3.71
N ILE A 130 9.45 13.74 -3.42
CA ILE A 130 9.09 12.69 -4.40
C ILE A 130 7.58 12.72 -4.64
N ILE A 131 6.78 12.80 -3.59
CA ILE A 131 5.32 12.91 -3.69
C ILE A 131 4.95 14.18 -4.47
N SER A 132 5.53 15.32 -4.13
CA SER A 132 5.25 16.60 -4.80
C SER A 132 5.51 16.55 -6.30
N ARG A 133 6.66 15.99 -6.73
CA ARG A 133 7.00 15.84 -8.16
C ARG A 133 6.11 14.84 -8.91
N ASN A 134 5.43 13.94 -8.19
CA ASN A 134 4.57 12.90 -8.77
C ASN A 134 3.09 13.11 -8.39
N ALA A 135 2.69 14.31 -7.97
CA ALA A 135 1.33 14.62 -7.54
C ALA A 135 0.38 14.90 -8.72
N TYR A 136 0.56 14.25 -9.89
CA TYR A 136 -0.26 14.46 -11.08
C TYR A 136 -1.75 14.14 -10.84
N PHE A 137 -2.03 13.20 -9.94
CA PHE A 137 -3.39 12.88 -9.51
C PHE A 137 -4.05 13.95 -8.60
N ALA A 138 -3.29 14.95 -8.13
CA ALA A 138 -3.81 16.09 -7.38
C ALA A 138 -4.28 17.26 -8.26
N ALA A 139 -4.20 17.13 -9.59
CA ALA A 139 -4.62 18.20 -10.49
C ALA A 139 -6.08 18.62 -10.20
N PRO A 140 -6.43 19.92 -10.34
CA PRO A 140 -7.77 20.42 -10.01
C PRO A 140 -8.90 19.65 -10.69
N GLU A 141 -8.71 19.25 -11.95
CA GLU A 141 -9.67 18.46 -12.72
C GLU A 141 -9.92 17.06 -12.13
N ASN A 142 -8.87 16.39 -11.63
CA ASN A 142 -8.98 15.07 -11.00
C ASN A 142 -9.65 15.19 -9.63
N THR A 143 -9.38 16.28 -8.92
CA THR A 143 -10.04 16.60 -7.64
C THR A 143 -11.52 16.89 -7.86
N LEU A 144 -11.86 17.70 -8.86
CA LEU A 144 -13.24 18.00 -9.24
C LEU A 144 -14.00 16.73 -9.65
N LEU A 145 -13.39 15.86 -10.45
CA LEU A 145 -13.98 14.57 -10.82
C LEU A 145 -14.26 13.68 -9.59
N ALA A 146 -13.35 13.67 -8.62
CA ALA A 146 -13.54 12.94 -7.37
C ALA A 146 -14.66 13.55 -6.49
N MET A 147 -14.91 14.86 -6.59
CA MET A 147 -16.04 15.54 -5.95
C MET A 147 -17.35 15.18 -6.64
N LEU A 148 -17.44 15.32 -7.98
CA LEU A 148 -18.65 15.05 -8.77
C LEU A 148 -19.15 13.61 -8.65
N THR A 149 -18.24 12.68 -8.39
CA THR A 149 -18.55 11.26 -8.23
C THR A 149 -18.60 10.81 -6.78
N ALA A 150 -18.44 11.74 -5.83
CA ALA A 150 -18.70 11.47 -4.43
C ALA A 150 -20.20 11.25 -4.27
N SER A 151 -20.57 10.09 -3.72
CA SER A 151 -21.94 9.80 -3.27
C SER A 151 -22.34 10.63 -2.04
N ASP A 152 -21.52 11.62 -1.66
CA ASP A 152 -21.73 12.47 -0.51
C ASP A 152 -22.77 13.53 -0.89
N ALA A 153 -23.84 13.63 -0.10
CA ALA A 153 -25.06 14.43 -0.28
C ALA A 153 -24.87 15.94 -0.55
N ILE A 154 -23.64 16.44 -0.63
CA ILE A 154 -23.32 17.86 -0.84
C ILE A 154 -23.64 18.32 -2.27
N LEU A 155 -23.64 17.41 -3.25
CA LEU A 155 -23.92 17.73 -4.65
C LEU A 155 -25.33 17.35 -5.13
N GLU A 156 -26.11 16.66 -4.31
CA GLU A 156 -27.51 16.32 -4.62
C GLU A 156 -28.36 17.56 -4.96
N PRO A 157 -28.26 18.68 -4.20
CA PRO A 157 -29.02 19.90 -4.50
C PRO A 157 -28.61 20.56 -5.82
N LEU A 158 -27.32 20.48 -6.18
CA LEU A 158 -26.78 21.02 -7.45
C LEU A 158 -27.22 20.19 -8.66
N GLN A 159 -27.43 18.88 -8.49
CA GLN A 159 -27.94 18.00 -9.54
C GLN A 159 -29.46 18.12 -9.73
N LEU A 160 -30.19 18.50 -8.68
CA LEU A 160 -31.63 18.75 -8.70
C LEU A 160 -32.01 20.18 -9.13
N GLY A 161 -31.03 21.08 -9.28
CA GLY A 161 -31.28 22.47 -9.67
C GLY A 161 -31.93 23.31 -8.57
N GLU A 162 -31.67 22.99 -7.30
CA GLU A 162 -32.27 23.64 -6.12
C GLU A 162 -31.48 24.86 -5.59
N LEU A 163 -30.66 25.49 -6.44
CA LEU A 163 -29.92 26.73 -6.15
C LEU A 163 -30.26 27.84 -7.14
#